data_AF-A0A256Z4A9-F1
#
_entry.id   AF-A0A256Z4A9-F1
#
_cell.length_a   1.000
_cell.length_b   1.000
_cell.length_c   1.000
_cell.angle_alpha   90.00
_cell.angle_beta   90.00
_cell.angle_gamma   90.00
#
_symmetry.space_group_name_H-M   'P 1'
#
loop_
_entity.id
_entity.type
_entity.pdbx_description
1 polymer ?
#
loop_
_entity_poly.entity_id
_entity_poly.type
_entity_poly.pdbx_seq_one_letter_code
_entity_poly.pdbx_strand_id
1 'polypeptide(L)' 'MLAKMPINLDKVKPEELDKEILRIGLIAELDAVNLYEQLAATTNDEKIKKVLSEIAREEKTHVGEFLT' A
#
# COMPACT_ATOMS: atom_id res chain seq x y z
N MET A 1 -4.98 3.88 5.21
CA MET A 1 -5.44 3.30 6.50
C MET A 1 -4.32 2.44 7.08
N LEU A 2 -4.17 2.34 8.41
CA LEU A 2 -3.12 1.51 9.06
C LEU A 2 -3.66 0.44 10.04
N ALA A 3 -4.97 0.20 10.10
CA ALA A 3 -5.49 -0.82 11.03
C ALA A 3 -6.86 -1.45 10.69
N LYS A 4 -7.59 -0.97 9.68
CA LYS A 4 -8.92 -1.50 9.36
C LYS A 4 -9.01 -1.82 7.88
N MET A 5 -9.49 -3.01 7.58
CA MET A 5 -9.88 -3.37 6.22
C MET A 5 -11.00 -2.43 5.76
N PRO A 6 -10.92 -1.90 4.54
CA PRO A 6 -11.91 -0.94 4.04
C PRO A 6 -13.30 -1.55 3.85
N ILE A 7 -13.38 -2.88 3.76
CA ILE A 7 -14.62 -3.63 3.57
C ILE A 7 -14.63 -4.92 4.40
N ASN A 8 -15.83 -5.47 4.62
CA ASN A 8 -16.02 -6.80 5.19
C ASN A 8 -16.19 -7.82 4.06
N LEU A 9 -15.22 -8.70 3.87
CA LEU A 9 -15.21 -9.72 2.82
C LEU A 9 -16.35 -10.73 2.95
N ASP A 10 -16.83 -11.02 4.16
CA ASP A 10 -17.97 -11.94 4.39
C ASP A 10 -19.28 -11.41 3.79
N LYS A 11 -19.33 -10.12 3.45
CA LYS A 11 -20.48 -9.45 2.85
C LYS A 11 -20.31 -9.19 1.35
N VAL A 12 -19.19 -9.59 0.76
CA VAL A 12 -18.94 -9.46 -0.67
C VAL A 12 -19.60 -10.63 -1.40
N LYS A 13 -20.22 -10.34 -2.54
CA LYS A 13 -20.80 -11.40 -3.38
C LYS A 13 -19.68 -12.32 -3.89
N PRO A 14 -19.88 -13.65 -3.97
CA PRO A 14 -18.85 -14.57 -4.45
C PRO A 14 -18.23 -14.15 -5.78
N GLU A 15 -19.02 -13.60 -6.70
CA GLU A 15 -18.57 -13.17 -8.03
C GLU A 15 -17.64 -11.95 -8.03
N GLU A 16 -17.61 -11.17 -6.93
CA GLU A 16 -16.77 -9.98 -6.79
C GLU A 16 -15.62 -10.18 -5.80
N LEU A 17 -15.56 -11.34 -5.13
CA LEU A 17 -14.60 -11.60 -4.04
C LEU A 17 -13.15 -11.42 -4.50
N ASP A 18 -12.76 -12.04 -5.62
CA ASP A 18 -11.40 -11.96 -6.13
C ASP A 18 -11.01 -10.52 -6.50
N LYS A 19 -11.94 -9.76 -7.09
CA LYS A 19 -11.70 -8.34 -7.43
C LYS A 19 -11.48 -7.50 -6.17
N GLU A 20 -12.26 -7.75 -5.13
CA GLU A 20 -12.12 -7.05 -3.86
C GLU A 20 -10.83 -7.42 -3.13
N ILE A 21 -10.39 -8.68 -3.20
CA ILE A 21 -9.07 -9.11 -2.70
C ILE A 21 -7.95 -8.32 -3.39
N LEU A 22 -7.98 -8.24 -4.73
CA LEU A 22 -6.99 -7.47 -5.50
C LEU A 22 -7.04 -5.97 -5.16
N ARG A 23 -8.24 -5.40 -5.01
CA ARG A 23 -8.41 -3.99 -4.62
C ARG A 23 -7.84 -3.71 -3.24
N ILE A 24 -8.09 -4.57 -2.26
CA ILE A 24 -7.54 -4.40 -0.91
C ILE A 24 -6.02 -4.47 -0.94
N GLY A 25 -5.44 -5.42 -1.69
CA GLY A 25 -3.99 -5.52 -1.88
C GLY A 25 -3.41 -4.24 -2.47
N LEU A 26 -3.97 -3.77 -3.60
CA LEU A 26 -3.56 -2.52 -4.24
C LEU A 26 -3.67 -1.30 -3.30
N ILE A 27 -4.75 -1.20 -2.52
CA ILE A 27 -4.92 -0.13 -1.52
C ILE A 27 -3.83 -0.19 -0.46
N ALA A 28 -3.47 -1.39 0.02
CA ALA A 28 -2.42 -1.55 1.02
C ALA A 28 -1.06 -1.07 0.50
N GLU A 29 -0.71 -1.40 -0.73
CA GLU A 29 0.55 -0.94 -1.35
C GLU A 29 0.55 0.59 -1.53
N LEU A 30 -0.54 1.17 -2.02
CA LEU A 30 -0.67 2.63 -2.18
C LEU A 30 -0.62 3.36 -0.81
N ASP A 31 -1.24 2.80 0.22
CA ASP A 31 -1.15 3.32 1.59
C ASP A 31 0.30 3.27 2.10
N ALA A 32 1.03 2.19 1.84
CA ALA A 32 2.43 2.04 2.21
C ALA A 32 3.33 3.05 1.49
N VAL A 33 3.17 3.24 0.18
CA VAL A 33 3.86 4.29 -0.59
C VAL A 33 3.65 5.65 0.05
N ASN A 34 2.39 6.04 0.27
CA ASN A 34 2.06 7.34 0.84
C ASN A 34 2.65 7.51 2.25
N LEU A 35 2.59 6.47 3.09
CA LEU A 35 3.15 6.49 4.43
C LEU A 35 4.67 6.71 4.41
N TYR A 36 5.41 5.90 3.65
CA TYR A 36 6.86 5.98 3.64
C TYR A 36 7.37 7.29 3.02
N GLU A 37 6.70 7.81 1.98
CA GLU A 37 7.02 9.13 1.43
C GLU A 37 6.77 10.26 2.46
N GLN A 38 5.68 10.21 3.21
CA GLN A 38 5.40 11.19 4.27
C GLN A 38 6.44 11.12 5.40
N LEU A 39 6.81 9.91 5.84
CA LEU A 39 7.84 9.73 6.85
C LEU A 39 9.22 10.20 6.34
N ALA A 40 9.56 9.93 5.09
CA ALA A 40 10.79 10.39 4.46
C ALA A 40 10.86 11.92 4.37
N ALA A 41 9.73 12.57 4.08
CA ALA A 41 9.61 14.02 4.05
C ALA A 41 9.66 14.67 5.44
N THR A 42 9.31 13.93 6.51
CA THR A 42 9.24 14.43 7.88
C THR A 42 10.57 14.32 8.63
N THR A 43 11.38 13.30 8.33
CA THR A 43 12.65 13.08 9.04
C THR A 43 13.76 14.04 8.59
N ASN A 44 14.62 14.42 9.53
CA ASN A 44 15.87 15.18 9.26
C ASN A 44 17.10 14.27 9.15
N ASP A 45 16.98 12.96 9.41
CA ASP A 45 18.08 12.00 9.27
C ASP A 45 18.15 11.49 7.83
N GLU A 46 19.27 11.78 7.15
CA GLU A 46 19.48 11.42 5.75
C GLU A 46 19.54 9.90 5.49
N LYS A 47 19.98 9.10 6.47
CA LYS A 47 19.97 7.64 6.33
C LYS A 47 18.54 7.11 6.41
N ILE A 48 17.74 7.61 7.35
CA ILE A 48 16.34 7.23 7.48
C ILE A 48 15.56 7.65 6.23
N LYS A 49 15.76 8.89 5.76
CA LYS A 49 15.14 9.39 4.52
C LYS A 49 15.44 8.47 3.33
N LYS A 50 16.71 8.06 3.18
CA LYS A 50 17.13 7.16 2.10
C LYS A 50 16.40 5.82 2.18
N VAL A 51 16.42 5.18 3.35
CA VAL A 51 15.76 3.87 3.56
C VAL A 51 14.27 3.96 3.24
N LEU A 52 13.57 4.95 3.79
CA LEU A 52 12.13 5.13 3.55
C LEU A 52 11.81 5.41 2.07
N SER A 53 12.66 6.18 1.39
CA SER A 53 12.48 6.46 -0.04
C SER A 53 12.74 5.22 -0.92
N GLU A 54 13.68 4.36 -0.53
CA GLU A 54 13.93 3.08 -1.20
C GLU A 54 12.75 2.12 -1.00
N ILE A 55 12.25 1.98 0.22
CA ILE A 55 11.07 1.15 0.51
C ILE A 55 9.85 1.66 -0.27
N ALA A 56 9.56 2.97 -0.27
CA ALA A 56 8.48 3.55 -1.05
C ALA A 56 8.60 3.26 -2.56
N ARG A 57 9.82 3.08 -3.08
CA ARG A 57 10.05 2.70 -4.48
C ARG A 57 9.73 1.23 -4.73
N GLU A 58 10.06 0.35 -3.78
CA GLU A 58 9.74 -1.08 -3.84
C GLU A 58 8.22 -1.29 -3.82
N GLU A 59 7.48 -0.59 -2.96
CA GLU A 59 6.01 -0.72 -2.92
C GLU A 59 5.34 -0.23 -4.23
N LYS A 60 5.95 0.74 -4.94
CA LYS A 60 5.47 1.13 -6.29
C LYS A 60 5.64 0.02 -7.32
N THR A 61 6.62 -0.88 -7.15
CA THR A 61 6.73 -2.09 -7.96
C THR A 61 5.59 -3.05 -7.64
N HIS A 62 5.28 -3.28 -6.36
CA HIS A 62 4.14 -4.11 -5.95
C HIS A 62 2.81 -3.55 -6.49
N VAL A 63 2.60 -2.23 -6.47
CA VAL A 63 1.45 -1.59 -7.14
C VAL A 63 1.35 -1.99 -8.61
N GLY A 64 2.48 -2.03 -9.33
CA GLY A 64 2.52 -2.47 -10.73
C GLY A 64 2.15 -3.93 -10.94
N GLU A 65 2.49 -4.82 -10.00
CA GLU A 65 2.15 -6.24 -10.06
C GLU A 65 0.63 -6.47 -10.03
N PHE A 66 -0.14 -5.62 -9.34
CA PHE A 66 -1.61 -5.67 -9.35
C PHE A 66 -2.26 -5.16 -10.66
N LEU A 67 -1.49 -4.52 -11.55
CA LEU A 67 -1.98 -3.93 -12.80
C LEU A 67 -1.59 -4.71 -14.06
N THR A 68 -0.95 -5.87 -13.89
CA THR A 68 -0.46 -6.74 -14.98
C THR A 68 -1.42 -7.89 -15.23
#